data_AF-A0A3C1ACN8-F1
#
_entry.id   AF-A0A3C1ACN8-F1
#
_cell.length_a   1.000
_cell.length_b   1.000
_cell.length_c   1.000
_cell.angle_alpha   90.00
_cell.angle_beta   90.00
_cell.angle_gamma   90.00
#
_symmetry.space_group_name_H-M   'P 1'
#
loop_
_entity.id
_entity.type
_entity.pdbx_description
1 polymer ?
#
loop_
_entity_poly.entity_id
_entity_poly.type
_entity_poly.pdbx_seq_one_letter_code
_entity_poly.pdbx_strand_id
1 'polypeptide(L)'
;MTVIEVKDENKAKEPPKDALIQAIQYAVFIRELLRSDCGENWYKIFGFSGAIPKKLKLRAVCAMPDDNADKSFENQTYQIGDDEIECHYIYFKYNGQQLSDFQTSL
;
A
#
# COMPACT_ATOMS: atom_id res chain seq x y z
N MET A 1 -3.05 8.59 2.24
CA MET A 1 -1.66 8.26 1.84
C MET A 1 -1.66 6.82 1.36
N THR A 2 -0.92 6.51 0.29
CA THR A 2 -0.87 5.17 -0.30
C THR A 2 0.55 4.64 -0.27
N VAL A 3 0.72 3.42 0.22
CA VAL A 3 1.98 2.69 0.29
C VAL A 3 1.87 1.51 -0.66
N ILE A 4 2.77 1.43 -1.63
CA ILE A 4 2.73 0.44 -2.70
C ILE A 4 3.99 -0.39 -2.62
N GLU A 5 3.83 -1.70 -2.41
CA GLU A 5 4.90 -2.67 -2.59
C GLU A 5 4.87 -3.17 -4.03
N VAL A 6 5.94 -2.91 -4.79
CA VAL A 6 6.04 -3.26 -6.21
C VAL A 6 6.91 -4.51 -6.37
N LYS A 7 6.39 -5.52 -7.06
CA LYS A 7 7.15 -6.70 -7.49
C LYS A 7 7.26 -6.74 -9.01
N ASP A 8 8.44 -7.13 -9.48
CA ASP A 8 8.76 -7.31 -10.90
C ASP A 8 8.22 -8.62 -11.47
N GLU A 9 8.00 -9.63 -10.62
CA GLU A 9 7.48 -10.94 -10.98
C GLU A 9 6.47 -11.48 -9.94
N ASN A 10 5.49 -12.27 -10.38
CA ASN A 10 4.64 -13.08 -9.50
C ASN A 10 5.19 -14.51 -9.42
N LYS A 11 6.15 -14.70 -8.53
CA LYS A 11 6.73 -16.02 -8.24
C LYS A 11 5.84 -16.70 -7.21
N ALA A 12 5.61 -18.01 -7.34
CA ALA A 12 4.87 -18.79 -6.34
C ALA A 12 5.48 -18.72 -4.92
N LYS A 13 6.75 -18.33 -4.80
CA LYS A 13 7.44 -18.10 -3.53
C LYS A 13 7.18 -16.71 -2.91
N GLU A 14 6.56 -15.80 -3.66
CA GLU A 14 6.23 -14.42 -3.26
C GLU A 14 4.81 -14.06 -3.77
N PRO A 15 3.75 -14.70 -3.24
CA PRO A 15 2.38 -14.43 -3.67
C PRO A 15 1.95 -12.98 -3.35
N PRO A 16 0.86 -12.48 -3.99
CA PRO A 16 0.34 -11.13 -3.74
C PRO A 16 0.12 -10.80 -2.26
N LYS A 17 -0.31 -11.80 -1.47
CA LYS A 17 -0.50 -11.67 -0.03
C LYS A 17 0.79 -11.29 0.72
N ASP A 18 1.94 -11.82 0.32
CA ASP A 18 3.22 -11.53 0.99
C ASP A 18 3.70 -10.11 0.65
N ALA A 19 3.52 -9.68 -0.60
CA ALA A 19 3.75 -8.28 -1.00
C ALA A 19 2.82 -7.32 -0.25
N LEU A 20 1.54 -7.68 -0.08
CA LEU A 20 0.60 -6.90 0.70
C LEU A 20 1.01 -6.80 2.18
N ILE A 21 1.48 -7.90 2.79
CA ILE A 21 2.00 -7.88 4.17
C ILE A 21 3.15 -6.88 4.30
N GLN A 22 4.08 -6.83 3.33
CA GLN A 22 5.16 -5.84 3.32
C GLN A 22 4.61 -4.40 3.23
N ALA A 23 3.65 -4.14 2.33
CA ALA A 23 3.00 -2.83 2.24
C ALA A 23 2.29 -2.43 3.55
N ILE A 24 1.64 -3.38 4.24
CA ILE A 24 1.03 -3.16 5.56
C ILE A 24 2.09 -2.81 6.60
N GLN A 25 3.21 -3.55 6.66
CA GLN A 25 4.31 -3.26 7.59
C GLN A 25 4.85 -1.84 7.41
N TYR A 26 5.06 -1.41 6.16
CA TYR A 26 5.47 -0.05 5.84
C TYR A 26 4.41 0.99 6.21
N ALA A 27 3.12 0.71 5.96
CA ALA A 27 2.02 1.58 6.36
C ALA A 27 1.95 1.75 7.89
N VAL A 28 2.13 0.67 8.66
CA VAL A 28 2.23 0.74 10.13
C VAL A 28 3.42 1.59 10.55
N PHE A 29 4.60 1.36 9.98
CA PHE A 29 5.79 2.16 10.30
C PHE A 29 5.59 3.65 10.01
N ILE A 30 5.04 4.01 8.85
CA ILE A 30 4.76 5.39 8.50
C ILE A 30 3.71 5.99 9.44
N ARG A 31 2.69 5.23 9.82
CA ARG A 31 1.71 5.67 10.82
C ARG A 31 2.40 6.02 12.13
N GLU A 32 3.25 5.14 12.67
CA GLU A 32 3.98 5.41 13.91
C GLU A 32 4.88 6.65 13.78
N LEU A 33 5.54 6.81 12.62
CA LEU A 33 6.37 7.97 12.33
C LEU A 33 5.56 9.27 12.35
N LEU A 34 4.38 9.28 11.72
CA LEU A 34 3.46 10.43 11.70
C LEU A 34 2.82 10.71 13.07
N ARG A 35 2.73 9.72 13.95
CA ARG A 35 2.23 9.88 15.32
C ARG A 35 3.31 10.22 16.35
N SER A 36 4.57 10.23 15.95
CA SER A 36 5.69 10.64 16.81
C SER A 36 5.81 12.17 16.94
N ASP A 37 6.65 12.63 17.87
CA ASP A 37 6.95 14.06 18.08
C ASP A 37 7.53 14.74 16.83
N CYS A 38 8.13 13.98 15.91
CA CYS A 38 8.67 14.48 14.65
C CYS A 38 7.72 14.27 13.45
N GLY A 39 6.49 13.79 13.68
CA GLY A 39 5.55 13.43 12.63
C GLY A 39 5.24 14.57 11.66
N GLU A 40 5.07 15.80 12.15
CA GLU A 40 4.79 16.98 11.33
C GLU A 40 5.95 17.31 10.35
N ASN A 41 7.19 17.00 10.73
CA ASN A 41 8.33 17.17 9.83
C ASN A 41 8.29 16.12 8.72
N TRP A 42 8.02 14.86 9.05
CA TRP A 42 7.90 13.79 8.07
C TRP A 42 6.72 13.98 7.13
N TYR A 43 5.58 14.45 7.64
CA TYR A 43 4.41 14.75 6.83
C TYR A 43 4.73 15.77 5.73
N LYS A 44 5.52 16.80 6.06
CA LYS A 44 6.02 17.79 5.09
C LYS A 44 7.07 17.21 4.15
N ILE A 45 7.99 16.37 4.65
CA ILE A 45 8.98 15.67 3.80
C ILE A 45 8.29 14.82 2.74
N PHE A 46 7.18 14.17 3.09
CA PHE A 46 6.35 13.42 2.15
C PHE A 46 5.53 14.28 1.17
N GLY A 47 5.66 15.61 1.24
CA GLY A 47 5.01 16.54 0.32
C GLY A 47 3.59 16.94 0.72
N PHE A 48 3.12 16.58 1.92
CA PHE A 48 1.82 17.02 2.41
C PHE A 48 1.91 18.38 3.10
N SER A 49 0.84 19.17 2.98
CA SER A 49 0.69 20.47 3.64
C SER A 49 -0.40 20.41 4.70
N GLY A 50 -0.31 21.28 5.70
CA GLY A 50 -1.27 21.33 6.81
C GLY A 50 -0.89 20.37 7.95
N ALA A 51 -1.83 20.19 8.87
CA ALA A 51 -1.65 19.30 10.02
C ALA A 51 -1.99 17.85 9.64
N ILE A 52 -1.34 16.90 10.31
CA ILE A 52 -1.67 15.49 10.15
C ILE A 52 -3.13 15.25 10.57
N PRO A 53 -3.95 14.54 9.76
CA PRO A 53 -5.32 14.23 10.13
C PRO A 53 -5.42 13.53 11.49
N LYS A 54 -6.46 13.88 12.27
CA LYS A 54 -6.75 13.22 13.57
C LYS A 54 -6.96 11.71 13.41
N LYS A 55 -7.61 11.30 12.32
CA LYS A 55 -7.74 9.92 11.88
C LYS A 55 -7.05 9.75 10.52
N LEU A 56 -5.99 8.95 10.47
CA LEU A 56 -5.30 8.58 9.25
C LEU A 56 -5.99 7.37 8.62
N LYS A 57 -6.19 7.47 7.31
CA LYS A 57 -6.50 6.34 6.43
C LYS A 57 -5.30 6.10 5.52
N LEU A 58 -4.57 5.02 5.79
CA LEU A 58 -3.46 4.57 4.95
C LEU A 58 -3.95 3.46 4.03
N ARG A 59 -3.52 3.50 2.77
CA ARG A 59 -3.80 2.43 1.81
C ARG A 59 -2.55 1.59 1.63
N ALA A 60 -2.65 0.28 1.85
CA ALA A 60 -1.59 -0.68 1.57
C ALA A 60 -1.91 -1.42 0.28
N VAL A 61 -0.97 -1.43 -0.66
CA VAL A 61 -1.21 -1.92 -2.02
C VAL A 61 -0.10 -2.87 -2.43
N CYS A 62 -0.45 -4.06 -2.92
CA CYS A 62 0.47 -4.86 -3.71
C CYS A 62 0.35 -4.48 -5.19
N ALA A 63 1.47 -4.23 -5.86
CA ALA A 63 1.53 -3.95 -7.29
C ALA A 63 2.43 -4.98 -7.97
N MET A 64 1.87 -5.85 -8.81
CA MET A 64 2.64 -6.93 -9.44
C MET A 64 1.98 -7.46 -10.71
N PRO A 65 2.75 -8.10 -11.61
CA PRO A 65 2.18 -8.70 -12.80
C PRO A 65 1.41 -9.97 -12.45
N ASP A 66 0.16 -10.12 -12.87
CA ASP A 66 -0.62 -11.34 -12.59
C ASP A 66 -1.71 -11.59 -13.64
N ASP A 67 -1.79 -12.84 -14.10
CA ASP A 67 -2.87 -13.32 -14.96
C ASP A 67 -4.08 -13.82 -14.13
N ASN A 68 -3.86 -14.18 -12.86
CA ASN A 68 -4.85 -14.71 -11.93
C ASN A 68 -4.90 -13.90 -10.62
N ALA A 69 -5.36 -12.65 -10.74
CA ALA A 69 -5.47 -11.70 -9.64
C ALA A 69 -6.16 -12.27 -8.38
N ASP A 70 -5.44 -12.32 -7.26
CA ASP A 70 -6.01 -12.57 -5.93
C ASP A 70 -6.70 -11.30 -5.39
N LYS A 71 -8.03 -11.28 -5.43
CA LYS A 71 -8.85 -10.15 -4.98
C LYS A 71 -9.41 -10.34 -3.57
N SER A 72 -8.98 -11.39 -2.85
CA SER A 72 -9.58 -11.78 -1.57
C SER A 72 -9.47 -10.71 -0.48
N PHE A 73 -8.50 -9.81 -0.59
CA PHE A 73 -8.22 -8.74 0.37
C PHE A 73 -8.73 -7.35 -0.07
N GLU A 74 -9.48 -7.28 -1.16
CA GLU A 74 -10.04 -6.02 -1.68
C GLU A 74 -10.88 -5.29 -0.63
N ASN A 75 -10.55 -4.02 -0.37
CA ASN A 75 -11.23 -3.13 0.58
C ASN A 75 -11.26 -3.66 2.02
N GLN A 76 -10.46 -4.70 2.34
CA GLN A 76 -10.31 -5.14 3.71
C GLN A 76 -9.66 -4.03 4.52
N THR A 77 -10.20 -3.77 5.71
CA THR A 77 -9.74 -2.69 6.58
C THR A 77 -9.29 -3.25 7.92
N TYR A 78 -8.12 -2.81 8.38
CA TYR A 78 -7.58 -3.12 9.70
C TYR A 78 -7.49 -1.84 10.53
N GLN A 79 -8.00 -1.87 11.76
CA GLN A 79 -7.90 -0.75 12.69
C GLN A 79 -6.56 -0.79 13.44
N ILE A 80 -5.93 0.38 13.63
CA ILE A 80 -4.70 0.56 14.40
C ILE A 80 -4.82 1.82 15.27
N GLY A 81 -5.24 1.63 16.51
CA GLY A 81 -5.67 2.73 17.37
C GLY A 81 -6.88 3.44 16.77
N ASP A 82 -6.79 4.76 16.61
CA ASP A 82 -7.82 5.58 15.95
C ASP A 82 -7.68 5.63 14.41
N ASP A 83 -6.62 5.04 13.87
CA ASP A 83 -6.27 5.05 12.45
C ASP A 83 -6.66 3.74 11.76
N GLU A 84 -6.65 3.72 10.43
CA GLU A 84 -6.98 2.51 9.66
C GLU A 84 -6.07 2.28 8.45
N ILE A 85 -5.86 1.01 8.14
CA ILE A 85 -5.20 0.52 6.93
C ILE A 85 -6.23 -0.15 6.05
N GLU A 86 -6.38 0.32 4.82
CA GLU A 86 -7.25 -0.25 3.78
C GLU A 86 -6.40 -0.96 2.71
N CYS A 87 -6.74 -2.19 2.38
CA CYS A 87 -5.98 -3.04 1.47
C CYS A 87 -6.50 -2.95 0.03
N HIS A 88 -5.56 -2.80 -0.91
CA HIS A 88 -5.84 -2.75 -2.34
C HIS A 88 -4.83 -3.54 -3.16
N TYR A 89 -5.10 -3.67 -4.45
CA TYR A 89 -4.19 -4.24 -5.43
C TYR A 89 -4.05 -3.34 -6.67
N ILE A 90 -2.92 -3.51 -7.35
CA ILE A 90 -2.70 -3.09 -8.74
C ILE A 90 -2.08 -4.29 -9.48
N TYR A 91 -2.89 -4.99 -10.25
CA TYR A 91 -2.40 -6.01 -11.17
C TYR A 91 -2.21 -5.41 -12.55
N PHE A 92 -1.21 -5.89 -13.28
CA PHE A 92 -0.92 -5.45 -14.64
C PHE A 92 -0.31 -6.57 -15.45
N LYS A 93 -0.20 -6.38 -16.76
CA LYS A 93 0.68 -7.17 -17.62
C LYS A 93 1.95 -6.40 -17.89
N TYR A 94 3.06 -7.13 -18.04
CA TYR A 94 4.35 -6.56 -18.39
C TYR A 94 5.01 -7.41 -19.48
N ASN A 95 5.37 -6.77 -20.60
CA ASN A 95 6.02 -7.45 -21.74
C ASN A 95 7.54 -7.22 -21.78
N GLY A 96 8.14 -6.67 -20.72
CA GLY A 96 9.56 -6.30 -20.69
C GLY A 96 9.87 -4.85 -21.13
N GLN A 97 8.87 -4.12 -21.64
CA GLN A 97 9.02 -2.71 -22.05
C GLN A 97 7.89 -1.82 -21.54
N GLN A 98 6.66 -2.34 -21.51
CA GLN A 98 5.46 -1.57 -21.20
C GLN A 98 4.54 -2.35 -20.27
N LEU A 99 3.92 -1.60 -19.36
CA LEU A 99 2.82 -2.07 -18.51
C LEU A 99 1.48 -1.85 -19.23
N SER A 100 0.60 -2.83 -19.17
CA SER A 100 -0.74 -2.78 -19.77
C SER A 100 -1.77 -3.52 -18.91
N ASP A 101 -3.05 -3.47 -19.31
CA ASP A 101 -4.14 -4.25 -18.69
C ASP A 101 -4.25 -4.11 -17.16
N PHE A 102 -4.16 -2.87 -16.67
CA PHE A 102 -4.25 -2.59 -15.24
C PHE A 102 -5.62 -2.99 -14.67
N GLN A 103 -5.60 -3.77 -13.59
CA GLN A 103 -6.75 -4.05 -12.74
C GLN A 103 -6.44 -3.52 -11.34
N THR A 104 -7.31 -2.67 -10.80
CA THR A 104 -7.07 -2.06 -9.49
C THR A 104 -8.36 -1.90 -8.71
N SER A 105 -8.22 -1.90 -7.38
CA SER A 105 -9.28 -1.55 -6.44
C SER A 105 -9.11 -0.15 -5.82
N LEU A 106 -8.16 0.65 -6.32
CA LEU A 106 -7.91 2.03 -5.85
C LEU A 106 -8.91 3.06 -6.39
#